data_AF-A0ABD4T797-F1
#
_entry.id   AF-A0ABD4T797-F1
#
_cell.length_a   1.000
_cell.length_b   1.000
_cell.length_c   1.000
_cell.angle_alpha   90.00
_cell.angle_beta   90.00
_cell.angle_gamma   90.00
#
_symmetry.space_group_name_H-M   'P 1'
#
loop_
_entity.id
_entity.type
_entity.pdbx_description
1 polymer ?
#
loop_
_entity_poly.entity_id
_entity_poly.type
_entity_poly.pdbx_seq_one_letter_code
_entity_poly.pdbx_strand_id
1 'polypeptide(L)'
;MPFCYTQLKFTHPYKILTIVTQETPLTGNILISCAKANAKSGMTVAARQCGYGDRLADFQQALQSACAEAGIEIHELSDLLTDRQRHQRAGGVEIAPDSYNQL
;
A
#
# COMPACT_ATOMS: atom_id res chain seq x y z
N MET A 1 -7.15 7.80 43.90
CA MET A 1 -7.22 9.12 43.22
C MET A 1 -7.09 8.88 41.72
N PRO A 2 -7.88 9.56 40.88
CA PRO A 2 -8.62 8.92 39.78
C PRO A 2 -7.99 9.12 38.39
N PHE A 3 -8.19 8.15 37.51
CA PHE A 3 -8.21 8.28 36.05
C PHE A 3 -9.38 7.37 35.60
N CYS A 4 -10.54 7.79 35.07
CA CYS A 4 -10.88 8.80 34.07
C CYS A 4 -10.01 8.69 32.82
N TYR A 5 -10.45 7.93 31.82
CA TYR A 5 -11.26 8.51 30.74
C TYR A 5 -11.96 7.43 29.90
N THR A 6 -13.08 7.87 29.36
CA THR A 6 -14.17 7.19 28.68
C THR A 6 -13.86 6.77 27.24
N GLN A 7 -14.46 5.64 26.85
CA GLN A 7 -15.06 5.35 25.52
C GLN A 7 -14.17 5.23 24.27
N LEU A 8 -13.95 3.98 23.84
CA LEU A 8 -14.63 3.50 22.64
C LEU A 8 -14.77 1.97 22.68
N LYS A 9 -15.94 1.49 23.07
CA LYS A 9 -16.35 0.10 22.89
C LYS A 9 -16.52 -0.17 21.40
N PHE A 10 -15.53 -0.82 20.78
CA PHE A 10 -15.79 -1.73 19.68
C PHE A 10 -15.51 -3.16 20.17
N THR A 11 -16.46 -3.68 20.94
CA THR A 11 -16.70 -5.11 20.99
C THR A 11 -17.14 -5.55 19.59
N HIS A 12 -16.19 -5.99 18.76
CA HIS A 12 -16.49 -6.95 17.72
C HIS A 12 -15.42 -8.07 17.74
N PRO A 13 -15.85 -9.34 17.87
CA PRO A 13 -14.96 -10.50 17.90
C PRO A 13 -14.54 -10.85 16.48
N TYR A 14 -13.50 -10.20 15.96
CA TYR A 14 -12.81 -10.68 14.76
C TYR A 14 -11.42 -11.21 15.14
N LYS A 15 -11.45 -12.24 15.99
CA LYS A 15 -10.40 -13.25 15.99
C LYS A 15 -10.62 -14.05 14.69
N ILE A 16 -9.55 -14.28 13.93
CA ILE A 16 -9.50 -15.10 12.71
C ILE A 16 -9.97 -14.36 11.44
N LEU A 17 -9.18 -13.42 10.93
CA LEU A 17 -9.00 -13.37 9.49
C LEU A 17 -7.63 -13.95 9.21
N THR A 18 -7.62 -15.26 8.99
CA THR A 18 -6.54 -16.01 8.35
C THR A 18 -5.84 -15.10 7.36
N ILE A 19 -4.57 -14.83 7.60
CA ILE A 19 -3.58 -14.54 6.56
C ILE A 19 -3.83 -15.55 5.45
N VAL A 20 -4.66 -15.17 4.48
CA VAL A 20 -4.87 -15.98 3.29
C VAL A 20 -3.53 -15.88 2.57
N THR A 21 -2.70 -16.89 2.78
CA THR A 21 -1.66 -17.25 1.82
C THR A 21 -2.42 -17.65 0.57
N GLN A 22 -2.81 -16.67 -0.24
CA GLN A 22 -3.38 -16.94 -1.55
C GLN A 22 -2.23 -17.51 -2.37
N GLU A 23 -2.13 -18.84 -2.36
CA GLU A 23 -1.37 -19.65 -3.31
C GLU A 23 -1.80 -19.37 -4.77
N THR A 24 -2.94 -18.71 -4.93
CA THR A 24 -3.43 -18.14 -6.18
C THR A 24 -3.01 -16.67 -6.35
N PRO A 25 -2.43 -16.28 -7.50
CA PRO A 25 -2.10 -14.89 -7.79
C PRO A 25 -3.34 -14.00 -7.81
N LEU A 26 -3.23 -12.81 -7.23
CA LEU A 26 -4.28 -11.79 -7.28
C LEU A 26 -4.46 -11.27 -8.70
N THR A 27 -5.69 -10.95 -9.08
CA THR A 27 -6.02 -10.36 -10.39
C THR A 27 -7.00 -9.20 -10.25
N GLY A 28 -7.17 -8.43 -11.33
CA GLY A 28 -8.12 -7.31 -11.41
C GLY A 28 -7.91 -6.23 -10.33
N ASN A 29 -8.98 -5.64 -9.84
CA ASN A 29 -8.93 -4.51 -8.89
C ASN A 29 -8.21 -4.85 -7.57
N ILE A 30 -8.27 -6.11 -7.12
CA ILE A 30 -7.59 -6.54 -5.89
C ILE A 30 -6.08 -6.57 -6.09
N LEU A 31 -5.60 -6.97 -7.28
CA LEU A 31 -4.20 -6.86 -7.66
C LEU A 31 -3.73 -5.40 -7.64
N ILE A 32 -4.52 -4.49 -8.23
CA ILE A 32 -4.18 -3.05 -8.26
C ILE A 32 -4.07 -2.48 -6.84
N SER A 33 -5.00 -2.84 -5.96
CA SER A 33 -4.98 -2.40 -4.55
C SER A 33 -3.76 -2.96 -3.80
N CYS A 34 -3.46 -4.24 -3.98
CA CYS A 34 -2.27 -4.89 -3.40
C CYS A 34 -0.97 -4.26 -3.91
N ALA A 35 -0.88 -4.00 -5.22
CA ALA A 35 0.25 -3.35 -5.84
C ALA A 35 0.44 -1.92 -5.31
N LYS A 36 -0.63 -1.12 -5.21
CA LYS A 36 -0.60 0.23 -4.63
C LYS A 36 -0.12 0.23 -3.18
N ALA A 37 -0.61 -0.69 -2.35
CA ALA A 37 -0.19 -0.81 -0.95
C ALA A 37 1.31 -1.11 -0.81
N ASN A 38 1.88 -1.81 -1.79
CA ASN A 38 3.26 -2.29 -1.80
C ASN A 38 4.20 -1.55 -2.76
N ALA A 39 3.71 -0.59 -3.53
CA ALA A 39 4.50 0.15 -4.51
C ALA A 39 5.71 0.85 -3.85
N LYS A 40 5.56 1.27 -2.59
CA LYS A 40 6.63 1.86 -1.77
C LYS A 40 7.74 0.86 -1.41
N SER A 41 7.42 -0.42 -1.33
CA SER A 41 8.36 -1.50 -1.00
C SER A 41 9.08 -2.05 -2.23
N GLY A 42 8.57 -1.74 -3.43
CA GLY A 42 9.15 -2.13 -4.71
C GLY A 42 8.51 -3.38 -5.32
N MET A 43 8.88 -3.64 -6.58
CA MET A 43 8.25 -4.67 -7.44
C MET A 43 8.32 -6.07 -6.83
N THR A 44 9.49 -6.47 -6.33
CA THR A 44 9.71 -7.81 -5.77
C THR A 44 8.86 -8.09 -4.54
N VAL A 45 8.73 -7.10 -3.65
CA VAL A 45 7.91 -7.24 -2.44
C VAL A 45 6.43 -7.26 -2.82
N ALA A 46 6.01 -6.39 -3.74
CA ALA A 46 4.64 -6.37 -4.23
C ALA A 46 4.25 -7.71 -4.89
N ALA A 47 5.08 -8.24 -5.79
CA ALA A 47 4.81 -9.52 -6.45
C ALA A 47 4.66 -10.67 -5.45
N ARG A 48 5.55 -10.76 -4.45
CA ARG A 48 5.45 -11.77 -3.39
C ARG A 48 4.17 -11.63 -2.57
N GLN A 49 3.83 -10.41 -2.15
CA GLN A 49 2.62 -10.17 -1.37
C GLN A 49 1.33 -10.37 -2.16
N CYS A 50 1.37 -10.17 -3.49
CA CYS A 50 0.21 -10.36 -4.36
C CYS A 50 0.08 -11.79 -4.91
N GLY A 51 0.88 -12.76 -4.42
CA GLY A 51 0.77 -14.18 -4.78
C GLY A 51 1.57 -14.62 -6.02
N TYR A 52 2.40 -13.73 -6.58
CA TYR A 52 3.25 -14.02 -7.73
C TYR A 52 4.62 -14.61 -7.33
N GLY A 53 5.06 -14.39 -6.09
CA GLY A 53 6.36 -14.84 -5.63
C GLY A 53 7.48 -14.10 -6.36
N ASP A 54 8.36 -14.84 -7.02
CA ASP A 54 9.45 -14.29 -7.84
C ASP A 54 9.07 -14.10 -9.33
N ARG A 55 7.81 -14.36 -9.70
CA ARG A 55 7.29 -14.18 -11.06
C ARG A 55 6.98 -12.72 -11.36
N LEU A 56 8.01 -11.89 -11.45
CA LEU A 56 7.88 -10.45 -11.65
C LEU A 56 7.28 -10.08 -13.01
N ALA A 57 7.61 -10.83 -14.07
CA ALA A 57 7.05 -10.63 -15.40
C ALA A 57 5.54 -10.87 -15.43
N ASP A 58 5.08 -11.98 -14.84
CA ASP A 58 3.66 -12.32 -14.73
C ASP A 58 2.90 -11.28 -13.88
N PHE A 59 3.52 -10.82 -12.79
CA PHE A 59 2.96 -9.76 -11.95
C PHE A 59 2.78 -8.47 -12.73
N GLN A 60 3.82 -8.05 -13.46
CA GLN A 60 3.78 -6.80 -14.24
C GLN A 60 2.74 -6.88 -15.35
N GLN A 61 2.67 -7.99 -16.07
CA GLN A 61 1.69 -8.18 -17.14
C GLN A 61 0.26 -8.18 -16.60
N ALA A 62 0.01 -8.90 -15.51
CA ALA A 62 -1.30 -8.92 -14.87
C ALA A 62 -1.69 -7.55 -14.30
N LEU A 63 -0.72 -6.81 -13.76
CA LEU A 63 -0.95 -5.47 -13.22
C LEU A 63 -1.29 -4.47 -14.33
N GLN A 64 -0.56 -4.51 -15.46
CA GLN A 64 -0.87 -3.70 -16.64
C GLN A 64 -2.25 -4.04 -17.19
N SER A 65 -2.59 -5.33 -17.31
CA SER A 65 -3.91 -5.76 -17.77
C SER A 65 -5.01 -5.26 -16.84
N ALA A 66 -4.85 -5.45 -15.53
CA ALA A 66 -5.83 -5.01 -14.54
C ALA A 66 -6.00 -3.49 -14.54
N CYS A 67 -4.91 -2.73 -14.65
CA CYS A 67 -4.96 -1.28 -14.76
C CYS A 67 -5.64 -0.83 -16.06
N ALA A 68 -5.34 -1.46 -17.19
CA ALA A 68 -5.99 -1.16 -18.47
C ALA A 68 -7.51 -1.44 -18.42
N GLU A 69 -7.93 -2.56 -17.81
CA GLU A 69 -9.35 -2.85 -17.58
C GLU A 69 -10.02 -1.81 -16.67
N ALA A 70 -9.27 -1.24 -15.72
CA ALA A 70 -9.74 -0.16 -14.86
C ALA A 70 -9.70 1.23 -15.53
N GLY A 71 -9.25 1.34 -16.79
CA GLY A 71 -9.08 2.61 -17.50
C GLY A 71 -7.89 3.44 -17.00
N ILE A 72 -6.90 2.81 -16.38
CA ILE A 72 -5.69 3.43 -15.85
C ILE A 72 -4.50 2.98 -16.69
N GLU A 73 -3.84 3.91 -17.38
CA GLU A 73 -2.60 3.61 -18.09
C GLU A 73 -1.42 3.74 -17.11
N ILE A 74 -0.62 2.67 -16.98
CA ILE A 74 0.60 2.67 -16.15
C ILE A 74 1.77 2.10 -16.94
N HIS A 75 2.95 2.69 -16.79
CA HIS A 75 4.20 2.15 -17.36
C HIS A 75 4.93 1.25 -16.36
N GLU A 76 4.93 1.63 -15.08
CA GLU A 76 5.64 0.93 -14.01
C GLU A 76 4.84 0.94 -12.70
N LEU A 77 5.19 0.04 -11.77
CA LEU A 77 4.62 0.04 -10.42
C LEU A 77 4.80 1.39 -9.70
N SER A 78 5.87 2.11 -10.00
CA SER A 78 6.14 3.45 -9.46
C SER A 78 5.11 4.49 -9.90
N ASP A 79 4.40 4.25 -11.00
CA ASP A 79 3.34 5.14 -11.49
C ASP A 79 2.08 5.08 -10.62
N LEU A 80 1.87 3.93 -9.96
CA LEU A 80 0.81 3.75 -8.96
C LEU A 80 1.12 4.46 -7.63
N LEU A 81 2.33 4.99 -7.44
CA LEU A 81 2.66 5.82 -6.30
C LEU A 81 2.00 7.19 -6.48
N THR A 82 1.17 7.58 -5.53
CA THR A 82 0.69 8.95 -5.46
C THR A 82 1.86 9.92 -5.27
N ASP A 83 1.68 11.15 -5.74
CA ASP A 83 2.67 12.23 -5.65
C ASP A 83 3.26 12.38 -4.23
N ARG A 84 2.43 12.18 -3.19
CA ARG A 84 2.84 12.16 -1.78
C ARG A 84 3.85 11.06 -1.42
N GLN A 85 3.78 9.89 -2.07
CA GLN A 85 4.73 8.79 -1.90
C GLN A 85 6.02 9.01 -2.70
N ARG A 86 5.95 9.74 -3.82
CA ARG A 86 7.13 10.09 -4.65
C ARG A 86 8.03 11.09 -3.91
N HIS A 87 7.45 12.09 -3.25
CA HIS A 87 8.16 13.08 -2.43
C HIS A 87 8.84 12.49 -1.17
N GLN A 88 8.42 11.33 -0.68
CA GLN A 88 9.11 10.64 0.43
C GLN A 88 10.41 9.94 0.00
N ARG A 89 10.58 9.66 -1.31
CA ARG A 89 11.78 9.00 -1.85
C ARG A 89 12.83 9.98 -2.36
N ALA A 90 12.39 11.09 -2.95
CA ALA A 90 13.27 12.20 -3.26
C ALA A 90 13.39 13.04 -1.99
N GLY A 91 14.47 12.87 -1.21
CA GLY A 91 14.70 13.59 0.04
C GLY A 91 14.46 15.09 -0.09
N GLY A 92 13.23 15.51 0.19
CA GLY A 92 12.83 16.89 0.35
C GLY A 92 12.81 17.15 1.83
N VAL A 93 13.70 18.04 2.27
CA VAL A 93 13.81 18.54 3.64
C VAL A 93 12.41 18.65 4.27
N GLU A 94 12.20 17.91 5.34
CA GLU A 94 11.12 18.16 6.30
C GLU A 94 11.38 19.56 6.86
N ILE A 95 10.75 20.57 6.28
CA ILE A 95 10.60 21.85 6.95
C ILE A 95 9.54 21.59 8.02
N ALA A 96 9.99 21.10 9.18
CA ALA A 96 9.24 21.31 10.41
C ALA A 96 8.94 22.82 10.48
N PRO A 97 7.69 23.24 10.73
CA PRO A 97 7.46 24.64 11.05
C PRO A 97 8.34 24.97 12.25
N ASP A 98 9.31 25.85 12.02
CA ASP A 98 10.22 26.36 13.05
C ASP A 98 9.36 26.75 14.25
N SER A 99 9.75 26.24 15.41
CA SER A 99 9.12 26.56 16.68
C SER A 99 9.13 28.07 16.83
N TYR A 100 7.98 28.73 16.66
CA TYR A 100 7.77 30.08 17.17
C TYR A 100 7.68 29.98 18.70
N ASN A 101 8.80 29.64 19.33
CA ASN A 101 9.06 30.04 20.69
C ASN A 101 9.59 31.46 20.63
N GLN A 102 8.70 32.45 20.69
CA GLN A 102 8.86 33.83 21.19
C GLN A 102 7.43 34.37 21.37
N LEU A 103 6.92 34.76 22.54
CA LEU A 103 7.45 35.13 23.85
C LEU A 103 6.37 34.88 24.92
#